data_AF-A0A424KVG4-F1
#
_entry.id   AF-A0A424KVG4-F1
#
_cell.length_a   1.000
_cell.length_b   1.000
_cell.length_c   1.000
_cell.angle_alpha   90.00
_cell.angle_beta   90.00
_cell.angle_gamma   90.00
#
_symmetry.space_group_name_H-M   'P 1'
#
loop_
_entity.id
_entity.type
_entity.pdbx_description
1 polymer ?
#
loop_
_entity_poly.entity_id
_entity_poly.type
_entity_poly.pdbx_seq_one_letter_code
_entity_poly.pdbx_strand_id
1 'polypeptide(L)'
;MMGLDATRAITKPSYSFWVFFYGSIFSSWLVLFVMSATGEVSNFTFIKELCLSASESSISQLAGMWGLMIGAMMLPSFYNFTVVHQDIRRGSFTHTALLTFGYITIWLSVVPLASFGQKYFLEQGLVDLDGRSQSMFLNSLLLFTAGAYQFTKIKNACLSVCSSPMHFFLSHWQEGYIGSVRMGVHLGIVCVACCWALMLLAFVGGAMNMLWMVGLTSIMVIEKQDHLSKKFSGPIGITLIGAAVITLVLSFFLEVLA
;
A
#
# COMPACT_ATOMS: atom_id res chain seq x y z
N MET A 1 -20.42 21.45 49.36
CA MET A 1 -19.30 22.22 48.77
C MET A 1 -18.37 21.18 48.13
N MET A 2 -18.71 20.57 47.01
CA MET A 2 -18.49 21.05 45.63
C MET A 2 -17.12 21.72 45.46
N GLY A 3 -16.17 20.91 45.01
CA GLY A 3 -14.86 21.29 44.50
C GLY A 3 -14.41 20.24 43.47
N LEU A 4 -15.27 19.96 42.49
CA LEU A 4 -14.85 19.24 41.28
C LEU A 4 -14.17 20.29 40.40
N ASP A 5 -12.85 20.43 40.54
CA ASP A 5 -11.98 21.11 39.57
C ASP A 5 -11.90 20.26 38.29
N ALA A 6 -13.06 20.10 37.63
CA ALA A 6 -13.24 19.35 36.41
C ALA A 6 -13.25 20.30 35.20
N THR A 7 -12.39 21.32 35.19
CA THR A 7 -11.94 21.88 33.90
C THR A 7 -10.89 20.93 33.32
N ARG A 8 -11.35 19.75 32.87
CA ARG A 8 -10.58 18.92 31.94
C ARG A 8 -10.29 19.82 30.74
N ALA A 9 -9.04 20.26 30.64
CA ALA A 9 -8.55 20.89 29.43
C ALA A 9 -8.88 19.96 28.27
N ILE A 10 -9.83 20.37 27.43
CA ILE A 10 -10.08 19.74 26.13
C ILE A 10 -8.79 20.03 25.36
N THR A 11 -7.85 19.08 25.39
CA THR A 11 -6.65 19.15 24.58
C THR A 11 -7.11 19.23 23.13
N LYS A 12 -6.88 20.38 22.49
CA LYS A 12 -7.21 20.57 21.07
C LYS A 12 -6.59 19.41 20.29
N PRO A 13 -7.34 18.78 19.36
CA PRO A 13 -6.79 17.73 18.53
C PRO A 13 -5.51 18.26 17.86
N SER A 14 -4.48 17.43 17.77
CA SER A 14 -3.23 17.82 17.12
C SER A 14 -3.44 17.93 15.61
N TYR A 15 -3.91 19.10 15.17
CA TYR A 15 -4.03 19.43 13.74
C TYR A 15 -2.69 19.28 13.01
N SER A 16 -1.57 19.52 13.70
CA SER A 16 -0.23 19.34 13.15
C SER A 16 0.01 17.91 12.62
N PHE A 17 -0.42 16.87 13.35
CA PHE A 17 -0.27 15.49 12.88
C PHE A 17 -1.00 15.27 11.55
N TRP A 18 -2.25 15.74 11.47
CA TRP A 18 -3.10 15.56 10.30
C TRP A 18 -2.56 16.31 9.09
N VAL A 19 -2.03 17.52 9.27
CA VAL A 19 -1.38 18.28 8.19
C VAL A 19 -0.18 17.51 7.63
N PHE A 20 0.69 16.97 8.50
CA PHE A 20 1.83 16.16 8.03
C PHE A 20 1.39 14.85 7.37
N PHE A 21 0.40 14.16 7.94
CA PHE A 21 -0.10 12.89 7.44
C PHE A 21 -0.71 13.03 6.04
N TYR A 22 -1.65 13.97 5.85
CA TYR A 22 -2.25 14.22 4.54
C TYR A 22 -1.29 14.89 3.56
N GLY A 23 -0.43 15.79 4.05
CA GLY A 23 0.61 16.41 3.25
C GLY A 23 1.57 15.38 2.64
N SER A 24 1.97 14.37 3.42
CA SER A 24 2.79 13.26 2.90
C SER A 24 2.05 12.44 1.84
N ILE A 25 0.78 12.09 2.06
CA ILE A 25 -0.01 11.32 1.08
C ILE A 25 -0.14 12.10 -0.22
N PHE A 26 -0.53 13.38 -0.13
CA PHE A 26 -0.72 14.24 -1.30
C PHE A 26 0.60 14.46 -2.04
N SER A 27 1.69 14.71 -1.32
CA SER A 27 3.02 14.87 -1.94
C SER A 27 3.46 13.60 -2.65
N SER A 28 3.24 12.41 -2.07
CA SER A 28 3.58 11.15 -2.73
C SER A 28 2.78 10.94 -4.01
N TRP A 29 1.47 11.17 -3.99
CA TRP A 29 0.63 11.09 -5.18
C TRP A 29 1.01 12.13 -6.24
N LEU A 30 1.32 13.35 -5.84
CA LEU A 30 1.73 14.43 -6.74
C LEU A 30 3.05 14.08 -7.43
N VAL A 31 4.04 13.58 -6.70
CA VAL A 31 5.32 13.15 -7.30
C VAL A 31 5.10 12.01 -8.30
N LEU A 32 4.31 10.99 -7.94
CA LEU A 32 3.99 9.88 -8.84
C LEU A 32 3.23 10.35 -10.10
N PHE A 33 2.29 11.29 -9.95
CA PHE A 33 1.56 11.88 -11.06
C PHE A 33 2.50 12.63 -12.00
N VAL A 34 3.40 13.46 -11.45
CA VAL A 34 4.38 14.20 -12.25
C VAL A 34 5.30 13.23 -12.98
N MET A 35 5.81 12.18 -12.30
CA MET A 35 6.62 11.13 -12.93
C MET A 35 5.90 10.43 -14.09
N SER A 36 4.60 10.17 -13.95
CA SER A 36 3.76 9.57 -15.00
C SER A 36 3.49 10.54 -16.17
N ALA A 37 3.35 11.83 -15.89
CA ALA A 37 2.98 12.84 -16.89
C ALA A 37 4.16 13.42 -17.69
N THR A 38 5.37 13.48 -17.11
CA THR A 38 6.50 14.24 -17.70
C THR A 38 7.48 13.39 -18.53
N GLY A 39 7.00 12.40 -19.28
CA GLY A 39 7.83 11.54 -20.13
C GLY A 39 8.80 12.26 -21.08
N GLU A 40 8.64 13.56 -21.36
CA GLU A 40 9.56 14.33 -22.22
C GLU A 40 9.94 15.75 -21.74
N VAL A 41 9.34 16.30 -20.67
CA VAL A 41 9.49 17.75 -20.38
C VAL A 41 9.59 18.05 -18.87
N SER A 42 10.78 18.07 -18.28
CA SER A 42 10.99 18.81 -17.03
C SER A 42 12.42 19.35 -16.84
N ASN A 43 12.53 20.55 -16.27
CA ASN A 43 13.80 21.22 -15.92
C ASN A 43 14.28 20.87 -14.48
N PHE A 44 13.60 19.96 -13.78
CA PHE A 44 13.97 19.54 -12.43
C PHE A 44 14.91 18.33 -12.49
N THR A 45 16.18 18.54 -12.14
CA THR A 45 17.23 17.52 -12.12
C THR A 45 16.85 16.28 -11.32
N PHE A 46 16.19 16.44 -10.17
CA PHE A 46 15.74 15.33 -9.33
C PHE A 46 14.72 14.41 -10.04
N ILE A 47 13.74 14.98 -10.75
CA ILE A 47 12.71 14.19 -11.46
C ILE A 47 13.32 13.55 -12.72
N LYS A 48 14.26 14.25 -13.38
CA LYS A 48 15.03 13.70 -14.49
C LYS A 48 15.87 12.49 -14.07
N GLU A 49 16.50 12.50 -12.89
CA GLU A 49 17.24 11.35 -12.36
C GLU A 49 16.33 10.15 -12.02
N LEU A 50 15.06 10.40 -11.66
CA LEU A 50 14.06 9.36 -11.43
C LEU A 50 13.39 8.84 -12.74
N CYS A 51 13.27 9.67 -13.78
CA CYS A 51 12.62 9.33 -15.07
C CYS A 51 13.58 8.82 -16.17
N LEU A 52 14.85 9.25 -16.21
CA LEU A 52 15.80 8.88 -17.29
C LEU A 52 16.48 7.52 -17.08
N SER A 53 16.25 6.84 -15.96
CA SER A 53 17.06 5.71 -15.54
C SER A 53 16.23 4.43 -15.41
N ALA A 54 15.49 4.08 -16.46
CA ALA A 54 14.89 2.75 -16.55
C ALA A 54 15.81 1.77 -17.32
N SER A 55 16.54 2.25 -18.34
CA SER A 55 17.52 1.41 -19.08
C SER A 55 18.86 1.21 -18.35
N GLU A 56 19.21 2.05 -17.38
CA GLU A 56 20.38 1.92 -16.48
C GLU A 56 20.01 2.06 -14.99
N SER A 57 18.85 1.53 -14.61
CA SER A 57 18.25 1.76 -13.30
C SER A 57 19.13 1.28 -12.12
N SER A 58 19.51 2.22 -11.25
CA SER A 58 20.12 1.91 -9.96
C SER A 58 19.05 1.46 -8.97
N ILE A 59 19.36 0.46 -8.14
CA ILE A 59 18.41 -0.10 -7.14
C ILE A 59 17.86 1.00 -6.22
N SER A 60 18.63 2.07 -5.98
CA SER A 60 18.21 3.24 -5.19
C SER A 60 17.04 4.01 -5.80
N GLN A 61 16.98 4.16 -7.13
CA GLN A 61 15.87 4.85 -7.81
C GLN A 61 14.59 4.02 -7.76
N LEU A 62 14.70 2.71 -8.01
CA LEU A 62 13.56 1.79 -7.82
C LEU A 62 13.07 1.84 -6.38
N ALA A 63 13.98 1.85 -5.40
CA ALA A 63 13.63 1.95 -4.00
C ALA A 63 12.89 3.26 -3.69
N GLY A 64 13.32 4.39 -4.27
CA GLY A 64 12.62 5.67 -4.18
C GLY A 64 11.19 5.58 -4.73
N MET A 65 11.02 5.01 -5.93
CA MET A 65 9.72 4.85 -6.57
C MET A 65 8.78 3.95 -5.74
N TRP A 66 9.24 2.76 -5.34
CA TRP A 66 8.46 1.84 -4.50
C TRP A 66 8.14 2.43 -3.14
N GLY A 67 9.05 3.22 -2.56
CA GLY A 67 8.82 3.97 -1.33
C GLY A 67 7.70 5.00 -1.47
N LEU A 68 7.72 5.80 -2.54
CA LEU A 68 6.65 6.75 -2.86
C LEU A 68 5.31 6.05 -3.09
N MET A 69 5.34 4.93 -3.81
CA MET A 69 4.16 4.10 -4.12
C MET A 69 3.52 3.55 -2.85
N ILE A 70 4.31 2.95 -1.97
CA ILE A 70 3.84 2.47 -0.67
C ILE A 70 3.33 3.64 0.18
N GLY A 71 4.02 4.78 0.17
CA GLY A 71 3.59 6.02 0.80
C GLY A 71 2.20 6.48 0.33
N ALA A 72 1.99 6.48 -0.98
CA ALA A 72 0.76 6.94 -1.62
C ALA A 72 -0.42 5.99 -1.35
N MET A 73 -0.20 4.67 -1.37
CA MET A 73 -1.27 3.67 -1.30
C MET A 73 -1.56 3.18 0.11
N MET A 74 -0.55 3.05 0.96
CA MET A 74 -0.68 2.36 2.25
C MET A 74 -0.95 3.30 3.42
N LEU A 75 -0.48 4.54 3.39
CA LEU A 75 -0.86 5.52 4.41
C LEU A 75 -2.38 5.78 4.45
N PRO A 76 -3.11 5.93 3.33
CA PRO A 76 -4.56 6.06 3.36
C PRO A 76 -5.25 4.89 4.09
N SER A 77 -4.73 3.67 3.92
CA SER A 77 -5.25 2.49 4.63
C SER A 77 -5.04 2.54 6.14
N PHE A 78 -4.03 3.27 6.61
CA PHE A 78 -3.69 3.40 8.02
C PHE A 78 -4.50 4.49 8.75
N TYR A 79 -5.27 5.29 8.00
CA TYR A 79 -6.11 6.37 8.52
C TYR A 79 -6.99 5.95 9.70
N ASN A 80 -7.74 4.85 9.56
CA ASN A 80 -8.67 4.43 10.61
C ASN A 80 -7.94 4.08 11.93
N PHE A 81 -6.72 3.55 11.86
CA PHE A 81 -5.92 3.27 13.05
C PHE A 81 -5.39 4.54 13.72
N THR A 82 -4.99 5.54 12.94
CA THR A 82 -4.47 6.80 13.50
C THR A 82 -5.57 7.63 14.17
N VAL A 83 -6.79 7.66 13.61
CA VAL A 83 -7.96 8.29 14.24
C VAL A 83 -8.24 7.65 15.61
N VAL A 84 -8.46 6.32 15.63
CA VAL A 84 -8.79 5.61 16.86
C VAL A 84 -7.70 5.76 17.92
N HIS A 85 -6.43 5.67 17.53
CA HIS A 85 -5.32 5.85 18.45
C HIS A 85 -5.25 7.28 19.00
N GLN A 86 -5.51 8.30 18.18
CA GLN A 86 -5.60 9.69 18.65
C GLN A 86 -6.75 9.88 19.64
N ASP A 87 -7.91 9.28 19.40
CA ASP A 87 -9.05 9.37 20.31
C ASP A 87 -8.72 8.77 21.69
N ILE A 88 -8.14 7.57 21.71
CA ILE A 88 -7.71 6.91 22.96
C ILE A 88 -6.62 7.73 23.67
N ARG A 89 -5.68 8.31 22.92
CA ARG A 89 -4.56 9.11 23.45
C ARG A 89 -4.85 10.61 23.57
N ARG A 90 -6.12 11.03 23.49
CA ARG A 90 -6.59 12.42 23.62
C ARG A 90 -5.84 13.43 22.74
N GLY A 91 -5.54 13.05 21.50
CA GLY A 91 -4.92 13.90 20.49
C GLY A 91 -3.39 14.03 20.58
N SER A 92 -2.70 13.14 21.31
CA SER A 92 -1.24 13.16 21.40
C SER A 92 -0.56 12.93 20.04
N PHE A 93 0.16 13.96 19.56
CA PHE A 93 1.01 13.89 18.36
C PHE A 93 2.07 12.78 18.46
N THR A 94 2.92 12.82 19.50
CA THR A 94 4.13 11.98 19.59
C THR A 94 3.80 10.50 19.55
N HIS A 95 2.85 10.04 20.37
CA HIS A 95 2.45 8.64 20.37
C HIS A 95 1.88 8.17 19.02
N THR A 96 1.07 8.99 18.35
CA THR A 96 0.48 8.63 17.05
C THR A 96 1.52 8.66 15.94
N ALA A 97 2.47 9.59 16.01
CA ALA A 97 3.63 9.63 15.11
C ALA A 97 4.49 8.38 15.28
N LEU A 98 4.75 7.94 16.51
CA LEU A 98 5.50 6.70 16.79
C LEU A 98 4.77 5.44 16.33
N LEU A 99 3.45 5.39 16.48
CA LEU A 99 2.61 4.33 15.90
C LEU A 99 2.76 4.28 14.38
N THR A 100 2.64 5.44 13.72
CA THR A 100 2.78 5.56 12.25
C THR A 100 4.19 5.21 11.81
N PHE A 101 5.20 5.59 12.58
CA PHE A 101 6.61 5.25 12.32
C PHE A 101 6.86 3.73 12.35
N GLY A 102 6.31 3.02 13.34
CA GLY A 102 6.39 1.56 13.40
C GLY A 102 5.75 0.89 12.18
N TYR A 103 4.60 1.41 11.73
CA TYR A 103 3.91 0.94 10.53
C TYR A 103 4.74 1.15 9.25
N ILE A 104 5.26 2.37 9.06
CA ILE A 104 6.06 2.72 7.88
C ILE A 104 7.37 1.92 7.86
N THR A 105 8.01 1.66 9.00
CA THR A 105 9.24 0.86 9.07
C THR A 105 9.07 -0.53 8.45
N ILE A 106 7.94 -1.20 8.71
CA ILE A 106 7.66 -2.52 8.11
C ILE A 106 7.38 -2.41 6.61
N TRP A 107 6.74 -1.33 6.18
CA TRP A 107 6.51 -1.08 4.77
C TRP A 107 7.80 -0.75 4.01
N LEU A 108 8.72 -0.02 4.64
CA LEU A 108 10.03 0.28 4.08
C LEU A 108 10.90 -0.98 3.94
N SER A 109 10.70 -2.03 4.75
CA SER A 109 11.41 -3.29 4.56
C SER A 109 10.96 -4.07 3.32
N VAL A 110 9.77 -3.77 2.77
CA VAL A 110 9.27 -4.34 1.51
C VAL A 110 9.90 -3.65 0.29
N VAL A 111 10.33 -2.39 0.42
CA VAL A 111 10.88 -1.59 -0.68
C VAL A 111 12.10 -2.25 -1.35
N PRO A 112 13.13 -2.72 -0.62
CA PRO A 112 14.25 -3.43 -1.24
C PRO A 112 13.79 -4.69 -1.98
N LEU A 113 12.91 -5.49 -1.38
CA LEU A 113 12.40 -6.73 -2.00
C LEU A 113 11.71 -6.45 -3.34
N ALA A 114 10.87 -5.42 -3.38
CA ALA A 114 10.18 -5.02 -4.60
C ALA A 114 11.14 -4.47 -5.66
N SER A 115 12.13 -3.68 -5.24
CA SER A 115 13.15 -3.10 -6.12
C SER A 115 14.06 -4.16 -6.73
N PHE A 116 14.56 -5.10 -5.91
CA PHE A 116 15.35 -6.24 -6.38
C PHE A 116 14.52 -7.15 -7.29
N GLY A 117 13.27 -7.43 -6.92
CA GLY A 117 12.36 -8.22 -7.75
C GLY A 117 12.13 -7.60 -9.12
N GLN A 118 11.80 -6.30 -9.17
CA GLN A 118 11.60 -5.58 -10.43
C GLN A 118 12.87 -5.58 -11.28
N LYS A 119 14.04 -5.29 -10.69
CA LYS A 119 15.32 -5.31 -11.42
C LYS A 119 15.63 -6.70 -11.98
N TYR A 120 15.43 -7.75 -11.19
CA TYR A 120 15.62 -9.14 -11.64
C TYR A 120 14.70 -9.48 -12.82
N PHE A 121 13.42 -9.12 -12.75
CA PHE A 121 12.49 -9.35 -13.87
C PHE A 121 12.82 -8.52 -15.11
N LEU A 122 13.35 -7.31 -14.94
CA LEU A 122 13.84 -6.46 -16.03
C LEU A 122 15.03 -7.12 -16.76
N GLU A 123 16.01 -7.63 -16.00
CA GLU A 123 17.20 -8.31 -16.56
C GLU A 123 16.84 -9.60 -17.31
N GLN A 124 15.75 -10.26 -16.94
CA GLN A 124 15.21 -11.43 -17.63
C GLN A 124 14.33 -11.07 -18.84
N GLY A 125 14.10 -9.78 -19.12
CA GLY A 125 13.20 -9.32 -20.18
C GLY A 125 11.72 -9.63 -19.93
N LEU A 126 11.34 -9.97 -18.70
CA LEU A 126 9.97 -10.33 -18.32
C LEU A 126 9.09 -9.10 -18.05
N VAL A 127 9.73 -7.97 -17.74
CA VAL A 127 9.10 -6.71 -17.37
C VAL A 127 9.77 -5.57 -18.14
N ASP A 128 8.96 -4.62 -18.62
CA ASP A 128 9.43 -3.43 -19.33
C ASP A 128 9.92 -2.33 -18.37
N LEU A 129 10.49 -1.26 -18.93
CA LEU A 129 10.95 -0.07 -18.22
C LEU A 129 9.86 0.54 -17.31
N ASP A 130 8.60 0.47 -17.72
CA ASP A 130 7.43 0.93 -16.96
C ASP A 130 7.00 0.00 -15.81
N GLY A 131 7.74 -1.10 -15.59
CA GLY A 131 7.40 -2.11 -14.60
C GLY A 131 6.25 -3.02 -15.03
N ARG A 132 5.87 -3.03 -16.32
CA ARG A 132 4.78 -3.85 -16.87
C ARG A 132 5.28 -5.18 -17.41
N SER A 133 4.65 -6.29 -17.08
CA SER A 133 5.05 -7.59 -17.61
C SER A 133 4.70 -7.74 -19.09
N GLN A 134 5.66 -8.24 -19.87
CA GLN A 134 5.53 -8.50 -21.31
C GLN A 134 4.91 -9.87 -21.62
N SER A 135 4.84 -10.79 -20.65
CA SER A 135 4.35 -12.15 -20.85
C SER A 135 2.89 -12.28 -20.38
N MET A 136 2.00 -12.67 -21.30
CA MET A 136 0.60 -12.98 -20.97
C MET A 136 0.50 -14.14 -19.96
N PHE A 137 1.39 -15.13 -20.06
CA PHE A 137 1.47 -16.23 -19.10
C PHE A 137 1.83 -15.72 -17.69
N LEU A 138 2.84 -14.86 -17.56
CA LEU A 138 3.21 -14.28 -16.26
C LEU A 138 2.07 -13.43 -15.69
N ASN A 139 1.40 -12.63 -16.53
CA ASN A 139 0.22 -11.87 -16.13
C ASN A 139 -0.92 -12.75 -15.62
N SER A 140 -1.21 -13.87 -16.30
CA SER A 140 -2.19 -14.85 -15.84
C SER A 140 -1.80 -15.43 -14.48
N LEU A 141 -0.52 -15.80 -14.28
CA LEU A 141 -0.04 -16.34 -13.01
C LEU A 141 -0.18 -15.31 -11.87
N LEU A 142 0.16 -14.04 -12.11
CA LEU A 142 0.02 -12.96 -11.13
C LEU A 142 -1.45 -12.71 -10.79
N LEU A 143 -2.34 -12.68 -11.78
CA LEU A 143 -3.78 -12.52 -11.58
C LEU A 143 -4.37 -13.70 -10.81
N PHE A 144 -3.98 -14.93 -11.16
CA PHE A 144 -4.45 -16.14 -10.50
C PHE A 144 -3.97 -16.21 -9.05
N THR A 145 -2.70 -15.91 -8.79
CA THR A 145 -2.15 -15.91 -7.42
C THR A 145 -2.83 -14.86 -6.56
N ALA A 146 -3.05 -13.64 -7.07
CA ALA A 146 -3.79 -12.60 -6.35
C ALA A 146 -5.25 -13.00 -6.10
N GLY A 147 -5.93 -13.56 -7.10
CA GLY A 147 -7.31 -14.03 -7.00
C GLY A 147 -7.48 -15.22 -6.05
N ALA A 148 -6.60 -16.21 -6.11
CA ALA A 148 -6.59 -17.33 -5.17
C ALA A 148 -6.29 -16.87 -3.74
N TYR A 149 -5.40 -15.89 -3.58
CA TYR A 149 -5.05 -15.33 -2.27
C TYR A 149 -6.26 -14.71 -1.56
N GLN A 150 -7.22 -14.14 -2.30
CA GLN A 150 -8.49 -13.61 -1.76
C GLN A 150 -9.27 -14.62 -0.93
N PHE A 151 -9.20 -15.90 -1.27
CA PHE A 151 -9.95 -16.96 -0.60
C PHE A 151 -9.17 -17.63 0.54
N THR A 152 -7.91 -17.23 0.77
CA THR A 152 -7.08 -17.87 1.79
C THR A 152 -7.52 -17.52 3.20
N LYS A 153 -7.39 -18.49 4.11
CA LYS A 153 -7.64 -18.26 5.55
C LYS A 153 -6.69 -17.20 6.13
N ILE A 154 -5.46 -17.15 5.62
CA ILE A 154 -4.44 -16.17 6.04
C ILE A 154 -4.93 -14.75 5.73
N LYS A 155 -5.34 -14.48 4.47
CA LYS A 155 -5.86 -13.16 4.11
C LYS A 155 -7.07 -12.78 4.96
N ASN A 156 -8.04 -13.68 5.12
CA ASN A 156 -9.25 -13.40 5.90
C ASN A 156 -8.93 -13.10 7.38
N ALA A 157 -7.95 -13.79 7.97
CA ALA A 157 -7.51 -13.55 9.34
C ALA A 157 -6.77 -12.21 9.49
N CYS A 158 -5.91 -11.84 8.54
CA CYS A 158 -5.24 -10.54 8.57
C CYS A 158 -6.22 -9.39 8.30
N LEU A 159 -7.16 -9.59 7.37
CA LEU A 159 -8.13 -8.58 6.97
C LEU A 159 -9.15 -8.27 8.07
N SER A 160 -9.54 -9.25 8.90
CA SER A 160 -10.39 -9.00 10.07
C SER A 160 -9.73 -8.07 11.08
N VAL A 161 -8.41 -8.17 11.25
CA VAL A 161 -7.64 -7.25 12.09
C VAL A 161 -7.50 -5.87 11.42
N CYS A 162 -7.18 -5.82 10.12
CA CYS A 162 -7.03 -4.57 9.38
C CYS A 162 -8.33 -3.75 9.27
N SER A 163 -9.48 -4.40 9.35
CA SER A 163 -10.79 -3.76 9.18
C SER A 163 -11.44 -3.33 10.50
N SER A 164 -11.03 -3.91 11.63
CA SER A 164 -11.56 -3.61 12.97
C SER A 164 -10.51 -2.93 13.87
N PRO A 165 -10.23 -1.62 13.67
CA PRO A 165 -9.18 -0.90 14.41
C PRO A 165 -9.44 -0.83 15.91
N MET A 166 -10.69 -0.66 16.34
CA MET A 166 -11.05 -0.64 17.76
C MET A 166 -10.76 -1.97 18.44
N HIS A 167 -11.17 -3.09 17.84
CA HIS A 167 -10.93 -4.42 18.39
C HIS A 167 -9.42 -4.69 18.58
N PHE A 168 -8.60 -4.24 17.63
CA PHE A 168 -7.15 -4.36 17.75
C PHE A 168 -6.63 -3.67 19.02
N PHE A 169 -6.98 -2.40 19.23
CA PHE A 169 -6.49 -1.65 20.38
C PHE A 169 -7.07 -2.15 21.70
N LEU A 170 -8.31 -2.65 21.74
CA LEU A 170 -8.85 -3.25 22.97
C LEU A 170 -8.08 -4.51 23.41
N SER A 171 -7.62 -5.33 22.45
CA SER A 171 -6.94 -6.59 22.77
C SER A 171 -5.42 -6.48 22.88
N HIS A 172 -4.78 -5.51 22.20
CA HIS A 172 -3.33 -5.43 22.06
C HIS A 172 -2.75 -4.09 22.53
N TRP A 173 -3.47 -3.34 23.37
CA TRP A 173 -2.99 -2.06 23.88
C TRP A 173 -1.64 -2.21 24.59
N GLN A 174 -0.69 -1.34 24.24
CA GLN A 174 0.59 -1.23 24.92
C GLN A 174 0.88 0.22 25.29
N GLU A 175 1.21 0.43 26.56
CA GLU A 175 1.52 1.77 27.07
C GLU A 175 2.93 2.23 26.70
N GLY A 176 3.14 3.55 26.79
CA GLY A 176 4.44 4.19 26.55
C GLY A 176 4.80 4.36 25.07
N TYR A 177 5.94 5.01 24.82
CA TYR A 177 6.43 5.29 23.47
C TYR A 177 6.81 4.02 22.71
N ILE A 178 7.45 3.07 23.39
CA ILE A 178 7.82 1.77 22.82
C ILE A 178 6.56 0.95 22.48
N GLY A 179 5.53 1.03 23.32
CA GLY A 179 4.23 0.41 23.05
C GLY A 179 3.61 0.91 21.75
N SER A 180 3.61 2.23 21.53
CA SER A 180 3.15 2.83 20.26
C SER A 180 3.91 2.29 19.05
N VAL A 181 5.24 2.21 19.10
CA VAL A 181 6.03 1.66 17.98
C VAL A 181 5.74 0.19 17.75
N ARG A 182 5.68 -0.63 18.81
CA ARG A 182 5.41 -2.08 18.69
C ARG A 182 4.02 -2.36 18.13
N MET A 183 3.01 -1.61 18.55
CA MET A 183 1.66 -1.67 17.96
C MET A 183 1.70 -1.31 16.48
N GLY A 184 2.43 -0.25 16.09
CA GLY A 184 2.62 0.14 14.70
C GLY A 184 3.27 -0.94 13.85
N VAL A 185 4.34 -1.57 14.36
CA VAL A 185 5.02 -2.70 13.71
C VAL A 185 4.07 -3.88 13.50
N HIS A 186 3.30 -4.24 14.52
CA HIS A 186 2.34 -5.34 14.43
C HIS A 186 1.28 -5.05 13.35
N LEU A 187 0.74 -3.82 13.33
CA LEU A 187 -0.20 -3.38 12.28
C LEU A 187 0.44 -3.39 10.88
N GLY A 188 1.72 -3.02 10.78
CA GLY A 188 2.48 -3.09 9.54
C GLY A 188 2.58 -4.51 9.00
N ILE A 189 2.95 -5.47 9.86
CA ILE A 189 3.08 -6.90 9.48
C ILE A 189 1.73 -7.45 9.00
N VAL A 190 0.66 -7.19 9.74
CA VAL A 190 -0.70 -7.63 9.38
C VAL A 190 -1.13 -7.00 8.05
N CYS A 191 -0.82 -5.72 7.83
CA CYS A 191 -1.16 -5.02 6.60
C CYS A 191 -0.39 -5.53 5.37
N VAL A 192 0.90 -5.84 5.52
CA VAL A 192 1.70 -6.46 4.45
C VAL A 192 1.14 -7.85 4.15
N ALA A 193 0.86 -8.65 5.18
CA ALA A 193 0.28 -9.97 5.01
C ALA A 193 -1.09 -9.94 4.30
N CYS A 194 -1.96 -8.96 4.52
CA CYS A 194 -3.24 -8.93 3.79
C CYS A 194 -3.14 -8.43 2.35
N CYS A 195 -2.14 -7.59 2.00
CA CYS A 195 -2.09 -6.88 0.72
C CYS A 195 -0.95 -7.29 -0.21
N TRP A 196 0.04 -8.09 0.21
CA TRP A 196 1.20 -8.42 -0.62
C TRP A 196 0.83 -9.01 -1.99
N ALA A 197 -0.17 -9.89 -2.05
CA ALA A 197 -0.58 -10.51 -3.31
C ALA A 197 -1.23 -9.50 -4.27
N LEU A 198 -1.96 -8.50 -3.76
CA LEU A 198 -2.50 -7.41 -4.58
C LEU A 198 -1.40 -6.45 -5.05
N MET A 199 -0.32 -6.28 -4.27
CA MET A 199 0.83 -5.48 -4.70
C MET A 199 1.55 -6.10 -5.91
N LEU A 200 1.53 -7.43 -6.06
CA LEU A 200 2.07 -8.09 -7.24
C LEU A 200 1.35 -7.69 -8.53
N LEU A 201 0.08 -7.27 -8.44
CA LEU A 201 -0.67 -6.79 -9.60
C LEU A 201 -0.15 -5.46 -10.15
N ALA A 202 0.71 -4.75 -9.42
CA ALA A 202 1.42 -3.58 -9.97
C ALA A 202 2.22 -3.95 -11.23
N PHE A 203 2.77 -5.17 -11.29
CA PHE A 203 3.50 -5.66 -12.47
C PHE A 203 2.58 -5.97 -13.66
N VAL A 204 1.30 -6.23 -13.44
CA VAL A 204 0.34 -6.56 -14.51
C VAL A 204 -0.07 -5.29 -15.26
N GLY A 205 -0.50 -4.26 -14.53
CA GLY A 205 -0.95 -3.00 -15.13
C GLY A 205 0.17 -2.00 -15.41
N GLY A 206 1.37 -2.24 -14.87
CA GLY A 206 2.50 -1.31 -14.88
C GLY A 206 2.48 -0.38 -13.67
N ALA A 207 3.62 -0.24 -13.00
CA ALA A 207 3.76 0.62 -11.82
C ALA A 207 3.54 2.11 -12.15
N MET A 208 3.76 2.50 -13.41
CA MET A 208 3.57 3.88 -13.88
C MET A 208 2.16 4.18 -14.40
N ASN A 209 1.26 3.20 -14.48
CA ASN A 209 -0.11 3.41 -14.93
C ASN A 209 -0.98 3.97 -13.80
N MET A 210 -1.20 5.28 -13.81
CA MET A 210 -1.96 5.99 -12.78
C MET A 210 -3.36 5.42 -12.57
N LEU A 211 -4.06 5.04 -13.65
CA LEU A 211 -5.42 4.52 -13.58
C LEU A 211 -5.46 3.16 -12.87
N TRP A 212 -4.49 2.31 -13.19
CA TRP A 212 -4.33 1.00 -12.54
C TRP A 212 -3.99 1.14 -11.06
N MET A 213 -3.07 2.05 -10.73
CA MET A 213 -2.63 2.30 -9.36
C MET A 213 -3.75 2.86 -8.49
N VAL A 214 -4.54 3.80 -9.00
CA VAL A 214 -5.74 4.30 -8.30
C VAL A 214 -6.75 3.16 -8.11
N GLY A 215 -6.94 2.30 -9.12
CA GLY A 215 -7.80 1.12 -9.02
C GLY A 215 -7.38 0.17 -7.91
N LEU A 216 -6.10 -0.23 -7.88
CA LEU A 216 -5.55 -1.10 -6.83
C LEU A 216 -5.67 -0.47 -5.44
N THR A 217 -5.35 0.83 -5.30
CA THR A 217 -5.47 1.55 -4.03
C THR A 217 -6.92 1.54 -3.54
N SER A 218 -7.86 1.82 -4.44
CA SER A 218 -9.29 1.85 -4.13
C SER A 218 -9.76 0.49 -3.65
N ILE A 219 -9.35 -0.59 -4.33
CA ILE A 219 -9.64 -1.96 -3.91
C ILE A 219 -9.11 -2.23 -2.50
N MET A 220 -7.83 -1.93 -2.24
CA MET A 220 -7.21 -2.18 -0.92
C MET A 220 -7.85 -1.36 0.20
N VAL A 221 -8.22 -0.11 -0.06
CA VAL A 221 -8.89 0.76 0.91
C VAL A 221 -10.31 0.25 1.21
N ILE A 222 -11.06 -0.15 0.17
CA ILE A 222 -12.41 -0.70 0.31
C ILE A 222 -12.38 -2.02 1.10
N GLU A 223 -11.46 -2.92 0.79
CA GLU A 223 -11.32 -4.20 1.51
C GLU A 223 -11.03 -4.02 3.01
N LYS A 224 -10.32 -2.94 3.37
CA LYS A 224 -9.99 -2.61 4.76
C LYS A 224 -11.10 -1.90 5.52
N GLN A 225 -12.28 -1.70 4.94
CA GLN A 225 -13.45 -1.22 5.67
C GLN A 225 -14.25 -2.40 6.24
N ASP A 226 -14.54 -2.38 7.54
CA ASP A 226 -15.22 -3.47 8.27
C ASP A 226 -16.50 -3.98 7.58
N HIS A 227 -17.36 -3.06 7.16
CA HIS A 227 -18.63 -3.40 6.52
C HIS A 227 -18.49 -3.94 5.08
N LEU A 228 -17.42 -3.55 4.38
CA LEU A 228 -17.24 -3.88 2.95
C LEU A 228 -16.33 -5.10 2.74
N SER A 229 -15.45 -5.39 3.69
CA SER A 229 -14.47 -6.47 3.63
C SER A 229 -15.06 -7.81 3.19
N LYS A 230 -16.08 -8.30 3.92
CA LYS A 230 -16.72 -9.61 3.64
C LYS A 230 -17.52 -9.62 2.32
N LYS A 231 -18.04 -8.47 1.91
CA LYS A 231 -18.89 -8.34 0.72
C LYS A 231 -18.07 -8.21 -0.57
N PHE A 232 -16.89 -7.59 -0.49
CA PHE A 232 -16.06 -7.27 -1.66
C PHE A 232 -14.92 -8.26 -1.91
N SER A 233 -14.34 -8.87 -0.87
CA SER A 233 -13.21 -9.81 -1.02
C SER A 233 -13.53 -10.97 -1.99
N GLY A 234 -14.73 -11.57 -1.86
CA GLY A 234 -15.19 -12.65 -2.74
C GLY A 234 -15.31 -12.24 -4.21
N PRO A 235 -16.13 -11.22 -4.55
CA PRO A 235 -16.24 -10.71 -5.91
C PRO A 235 -14.89 -10.32 -6.54
N ILE A 236 -14.01 -9.65 -5.81
CA ILE A 236 -12.67 -9.27 -6.30
C ILE A 236 -11.86 -10.52 -6.66
N GLY A 237 -11.88 -11.54 -5.80
CA GLY A 237 -11.22 -12.82 -6.08
C GLY A 237 -11.75 -13.50 -7.33
N ILE A 238 -13.08 -13.54 -7.52
CA ILE A 238 -13.71 -14.11 -8.71
C ILE A 238 -13.31 -13.33 -9.97
N THR A 239 -13.35 -11.99 -9.92
CA THR A 239 -12.96 -11.15 -11.05
C THR A 239 -11.50 -11.36 -11.44
N LEU A 240 -10.59 -11.44 -10.46
CA LEU A 240 -9.16 -11.69 -10.71
C LEU A 240 -8.91 -13.07 -11.31
N ILE A 241 -9.58 -14.12 -10.81
CA ILE A 241 -9.47 -15.47 -11.39
C ILE A 241 -10.06 -15.50 -12.81
N GLY A 242 -11.21 -14.85 -13.03
CA GLY A 242 -11.80 -14.75 -14.36
C GLY A 242 -10.87 -14.03 -15.35
N ALA A 243 -10.26 -12.93 -14.92
CA ALA A 243 -9.26 -12.21 -15.72
C ALA A 243 -8.02 -13.07 -16.00
N ALA A 244 -7.56 -13.88 -15.04
CA ALA A 244 -6.45 -14.81 -15.23
C ALA A 244 -6.78 -15.85 -16.31
N VAL A 245 -7.96 -16.49 -16.23
CA VAL A 245 -8.39 -17.50 -17.21
C VAL A 245 -8.54 -16.89 -18.61
N ILE A 246 -9.15 -15.71 -18.72
CA ILE A 246 -9.26 -15.01 -20.01
C ILE A 246 -7.88 -14.71 -20.60
N THR A 247 -6.95 -14.20 -19.78
CA THR A 247 -5.59 -13.87 -20.22
C THR A 247 -4.83 -15.12 -20.65
N LEU A 248 -5.00 -16.24 -19.95
CA LEU A 248 -4.39 -17.53 -20.28
C LEU A 248 -4.93 -18.10 -21.60
N VAL A 249 -6.25 -18.06 -21.80
CA VAL A 249 -6.89 -18.51 -23.04
C VAL A 249 -6.42 -17.66 -24.23
N LEU A 250 -6.31 -16.34 -24.06
CA LEU A 250 -5.78 -15.45 -25.08
C LEU A 250 -4.32 -15.76 -25.41
N SER A 251 -3.49 -16.01 -24.40
CA SER A 251 -2.09 -16.41 -24.58
C SER A 251 -1.99 -17.68 -25.44
N PHE A 252 -2.76 -18.72 -25.09
CA PHE A 252 -2.76 -19.98 -25.83
C PHE A 252 -3.28 -19.79 -27.26
N PHE A 253 -4.34 -19.01 -27.45
CA PHE A 253 -4.89 -18.77 -28.79
C PHE A 253 -3.91 -18.01 -29.70
N LEU A 254 -3.16 -17.04 -29.16
CA LEU A 254 -2.11 -16.34 -29.91
C LEU A 254 -0.93 -17.24 -30.24
N GLU A 255 -0.51 -18.12 -29.32
CA GLU A 255 0.55 -19.10 -29.56
C GLU A 255 0.16 -20.15 -30.61
N VAL A 256 -1.12 -20.55 -30.67
CA VAL A 256 -1.61 -21.50 -31.68
C VAL A 256 -1.78 -20.85 -33.07
N LEU A 257 -2.03 -19.54 -33.12
CA LEU A 257 -2.20 -18.80 -34.38
C LEU A 257 -0.88 -18.28 -35.00
N ALA A 258 0.18 -18.15 -34.20
CA ALA A 258 1.50 -17.67 -34.62
C ALA A 258 2.36 -18.79 -35.23
#